data_AF-A0A4Q1T7Q2-F1
#
_entry.id   AF-A0A4Q1T7Q2-F1
#
_cell.length_a   1.000
_cell.length_b   1.000
_cell.length_c   1.000
_cell.angle_alpha   90.00
_cell.angle_beta   90.00
_cell.angle_gamma   90.00
#
_symmetry.space_group_name_H-M   'P 1'
#
loop_
_entity.id
_entity.type
_entity.pdbx_description
1 polymer ?
#
loop_
_entity_poly.entity_id
_entity_poly.type
_entity_poly.pdbx_seq_one_letter_code
_entity_poly.pdbx_strand_id
1 'polypeptide(L)'
;MQTAKATGRELVQRWILQNEAIGKTKEDMMGTTFVYGDEILTLAANGDESIGIQSQKGRVVVFRKLDDLDMSHTCRACGLEHPSHKAAIECCMDIEM
;
A
#
# COMPACT_ATOMS: atom_id res chain seq x y z
N MET A 1 -7.40 22.56 11.77
CA MET A 1 -8.30 21.66 11.01
C MET A 1 -7.98 20.25 11.46
N GLN A 2 -8.97 19.48 11.92
CA GLN A 2 -8.75 18.07 12.28
C GLN A 2 -8.67 17.28 10.97
N THR A 3 -7.46 16.85 10.60
CA THR A 3 -7.16 16.06 9.40
C THR A 3 -7.60 14.61 9.64
N ALA A 4 -8.44 14.08 8.77
CA ALA A 4 -8.97 12.73 8.90
C ALA A 4 -7.94 11.73 8.37
N LYS A 5 -7.47 10.80 9.21
CA LYS A 5 -6.53 9.75 8.78
C LYS A 5 -7.14 8.95 7.63
N ALA A 6 -6.39 8.82 6.53
CA ALA A 6 -6.81 8.03 5.39
C ALA A 6 -6.99 6.56 5.79
N THR A 7 -8.10 5.96 5.37
CA THR A 7 -8.41 4.55 5.55
C THR A 7 -7.49 3.68 4.70
N GLY A 8 -7.27 2.42 5.10
CA GLY A 8 -6.48 1.46 4.32
C GLY A 8 -7.00 1.31 2.88
N ARG A 9 -8.31 1.41 2.68
CA ARG A 9 -8.96 1.33 1.35
C ARG A 9 -8.57 2.51 0.45
N GLU A 10 -8.47 3.73 0.99
CA GLU A 10 -8.05 4.92 0.23
C GLU A 10 -6.58 4.82 -0.19
N LEU A 11 -5.72 4.27 0.67
CA LEU A 11 -4.31 4.02 0.34
C LEU A 11 -4.19 2.98 -0.79
N VAL A 12 -4.96 1.90 -0.74
CA VAL A 12 -4.99 0.89 -1.81
C VAL A 12 -5.50 1.48 -3.12
N GLN A 13 -6.55 2.32 -3.10
CA GLN A 13 -7.05 2.97 -4.31
C GLN A 13 -5.99 3.86 -4.98
N ARG A 14 -5.23 4.62 -4.19
CA ARG A 14 -4.14 5.45 -4.72
C ARG A 14 -3.02 4.59 -5.31
N TRP A 15 -2.68 3.50 -4.66
CA TRP A 15 -1.69 2.55 -5.18
C TRP A 15 -2.14 1.98 -6.53
N ILE A 16 -3.42 1.63 -6.70
CA ILE A 16 -3.97 1.18 -7.99
C ILE A 16 -3.75 2.26 -9.05
N LEU A 17 -4.20 3.49 -8.80
CA LEU A 17 -4.07 4.61 -9.74
C LEU A 17 -2.61 4.89 -10.13
N GLN A 18 -1.69 4.82 -9.17
CA GLN A 18 -0.25 4.98 -9.44
C GLN A 18 0.29 3.86 -10.34
N ASN A 19 -0.14 2.61 -10.13
CA ASN A 19 0.31 1.49 -10.93
C ASN A 19 -0.30 1.50 -12.34
N GLU A 20 -1.56 1.93 -12.48
CA GLU A 20 -2.17 2.19 -13.79
C GLU A 20 -1.44 3.32 -14.54
N ALA A 21 -1.05 4.39 -13.84
CA ALA A 21 -0.33 5.51 -14.46
C ALA A 21 1.06 5.13 -14.99
N ILE A 22 1.70 4.10 -14.43
CA ILE A 22 2.98 3.54 -14.94
C ILE A 22 2.78 2.38 -15.92
N GLY A 23 1.53 2.10 -16.33
CA GLY A 23 1.21 1.13 -17.37
C GLY A 23 1.09 -0.32 -16.90
N LYS A 24 0.96 -0.59 -15.60
CA LYS A 24 0.65 -1.96 -15.13
C LYS A 24 -0.76 -2.34 -15.51
N THR A 25 -0.94 -3.59 -15.91
CA THR A 25 -2.25 -4.15 -16.23
C THR A 25 -3.00 -4.53 -14.95
N LYS A 26 -4.31 -4.76 -15.08
CA LYS A 26 -5.11 -5.30 -13.96
C LYS A 26 -4.57 -6.65 -13.49
N GLU A 27 -4.17 -7.51 -14.43
CA GLU A 27 -3.62 -8.83 -14.19
C GLU A 27 -2.33 -8.76 -13.34
N ASP A 28 -1.46 -7.78 -13.62
CA ASP A 28 -0.24 -7.55 -12.84
C ASP A 28 -0.51 -7.14 -11.38
N MET A 29 -1.68 -6.54 -11.12
CA MET A 29 -2.07 -6.06 -9.79
C MET A 29 -2.88 -7.10 -9.01
N MET A 30 -3.51 -8.07 -9.67
CA MET A 30 -4.39 -9.05 -9.02
C MET A 30 -3.66 -9.89 -7.97
N GLY A 31 -4.35 -10.18 -6.87
CA GLY A 31 -3.80 -10.91 -5.73
C GLY A 31 -2.88 -10.09 -4.82
N THR A 32 -2.56 -8.84 -5.18
CA THR A 32 -1.79 -7.96 -4.30
C THR A 32 -2.51 -7.77 -2.98
N THR A 33 -1.81 -8.07 -1.88
CA THR A 33 -2.32 -7.99 -0.52
C THR A 33 -1.63 -6.85 0.24
N PHE A 34 -2.43 -6.02 0.89
CA PHE A 34 -2.01 -4.89 1.71
C PHE A 34 -2.43 -5.14 3.16
N VAL A 35 -1.61 -4.67 4.09
CA VAL A 35 -1.87 -4.78 5.52
C VAL A 35 -1.89 -3.37 6.10
N TYR A 36 -3.00 -3.01 6.73
CA TYR A 36 -3.20 -1.73 7.38
C TYR A 36 -3.83 -1.95 8.76
N GLY A 37 -3.05 -1.78 9.83
CA GLY A 37 -3.51 -2.12 11.18
C GLY A 37 -3.88 -3.61 11.30
N ASP A 38 -5.13 -3.90 11.66
CA ASP A 38 -5.70 -5.25 11.72
C ASP A 38 -6.44 -5.65 10.43
N GLU A 39 -6.45 -4.79 9.41
CA GLU A 39 -7.09 -5.03 8.12
C GLU A 39 -6.11 -5.63 7.10
N ILE A 40 -6.58 -6.67 6.41
CA ILE A 40 -5.91 -7.31 5.29
C ILE A 40 -6.79 -7.04 4.06
N LEU A 41 -6.23 -6.32 3.10
CA LEU A 41 -6.92 -5.84 1.90
C LEU A 41 -6.32 -6.54 0.69
N THR A 42 -7.12 -7.24 -0.11
CA THR A 42 -6.62 -7.97 -1.29
C THR A 42 -7.34 -7.51 -2.55
N LEU A 43 -6.58 -7.30 -3.63
CA LEU A 43 -7.14 -7.03 -4.95
C LEU A 43 -7.67 -8.32 -5.56
N ALA A 44 -8.96 -8.31 -5.91
CA ALA A 44 -9.64 -9.43 -6.52
C ALA A 44 -10.50 -8.94 -7.69
N ALA A 45 -10.75 -9.82 -8.65
CA ALA A 45 -11.71 -9.53 -9.71
C ALA A 45 -13.13 -9.41 -9.14
N ASN A 46 -13.82 -8.34 -9.50
CA ASN A 46 -15.26 -8.28 -9.38
C ASN A 46 -15.89 -9.10 -10.53
N GLY A 47 -17.15 -9.47 -10.40
CA GLY A 47 -17.87 -10.25 -11.42
C GLY A 47 -18.02 -9.58 -12.80
N ASP A 48 -17.58 -8.33 -12.93
CA ASP A 48 -17.60 -7.50 -14.15
C ASP A 48 -16.18 -7.17 -14.67
N GLU A 49 -15.16 -7.95 -14.30
CA GLU A 49 -13.75 -7.75 -14.66
C GLU A 49 -13.14 -6.42 -14.18
N SER A 50 -13.81 -5.72 -13.26
CA SER A 50 -13.24 -4.58 -12.54
C SER A 50 -12.43 -5.02 -11.32
N ILE A 51 -11.53 -4.15 -10.84
CA ILE A 51 -10.75 -4.41 -9.62
C ILE A 51 -11.60 -4.11 -8.39
N GLY A 52 -11.80 -5.13 -7.56
CA GLY A 52 -12.38 -5.04 -6.23
C GLY A 52 -11.31 -5.06 -5.13
N ILE A 53 -11.66 -4.49 -3.98
CA ILE A 53 -10.86 -4.57 -2.74
C ILE A 53 -11.65 -5.40 -1.73
N GLN A 54 -11.21 -6.64 -1.51
CA GLN A 54 -11.73 -7.49 -0.44
C GLN A 54 -11.03 -7.14 0.87
N SER A 55 -11.79 -6.95 1.94
CA SER A 55 -11.27 -6.66 3.28
C SER A 55 -11.60 -7.79 4.24
N GLN A 56 -10.62 -8.20 5.03
CA GLN A 56 -10.80 -9.10 6.16
C GLN A 56 -9.97 -8.61 7.35
N LYS A 57 -10.43 -8.88 8.58
CA LYS A 57 -9.65 -8.63 9.79
C LYS A 57 -8.84 -9.86 10.16
N GLY A 58 -7.61 -9.67 10.63
CA GLY A 58 -6.76 -10.79 11.00
C GLY A 58 -5.44 -10.40 11.67
N ARG A 59 -4.70 -11.40 12.13
CA ARG A 59 -3.32 -11.24 12.60
C ARG A 59 -2.36 -11.63 11.49
N VAL A 60 -1.42 -10.75 11.17
CA VAL A 60 -0.40 -10.99 10.15
C VAL A 60 0.98 -11.06 10.81
N VAL A 61 1.78 -12.05 10.42
CA VAL A 61 3.19 -12.14 10.75
C VAL A 61 3.98 -12.02 9.45
N VAL A 62 4.83 -11.00 9.35
CA VAL A 62 5.63 -10.75 8.13
C VAL A 62 7.07 -11.19 8.39
N PHE A 63 7.51 -12.24 7.70
CA PHE A 63 8.91 -12.62 7.61
C PHE A 63 9.54 -11.92 6.40
N ARG A 64 10.67 -11.23 6.58
CA ARG A 64 11.42 -10.60 5.49
C ARG A 64 12.82 -11.18 5.44
N LYS A 65 13.33 -11.43 4.23
CA LYS A 65 14.75 -11.71 4.03
C LYS A 65 15.51 -10.38 4.08
N LEU A 66 16.73 -10.42 4.61
CA LEU A 66 17.57 -9.22 4.72
C LEU A 66 17.88 -8.63 3.33
N ASP A 67 18.11 -9.49 2.35
CA ASP A 67 18.46 -9.09 0.97
C ASP A 67 17.29 -8.44 0.22
N ASP A 68 16.04 -8.64 0.68
CA ASP A 68 14.84 -8.04 0.09
C ASP A 68 14.48 -6.68 0.75
N LEU A 69 15.30 -6.20 1.69
CA LEU A 69 15.13 -4.87 2.26
C LEU A 69 15.54 -3.82 1.23
N ASP A 70 14.54 -3.30 0.53
CA ASP A 70 14.69 -2.05 -0.19
C ASP A 70 14.94 -0.92 0.82
N MET A 71 16.22 -0.60 0.99
CA MET A 71 16.77 0.49 1.80
C MET A 71 16.64 1.84 1.09
N SER A 72 15.77 1.94 0.08
CA SER A 72 15.44 3.22 -0.56
C SER A 72 15.10 4.27 0.49
N HIS A 73 15.55 5.48 0.20
CA HIS A 73 15.21 6.64 1.01
C HIS A 73 13.87 7.22 0.58
N THR A 74 12.98 6.42 -0.01
CA THR A 74 11.72 6.87 -0.57
C THR A 74 10.57 6.30 0.24
N CYS A 75 9.60 7.13 0.64
CA CYS A 75 8.41 6.60 1.28
C CYS A 75 7.59 5.79 0.29
N ARG A 76 7.34 4.52 0.63
CA ARG A 76 6.56 3.55 -0.15
C ARG A 76 5.09 3.92 -0.35
N ALA A 77 4.58 4.89 0.39
CA ALA A 77 3.18 5.27 0.33
C ALA A 77 2.92 6.57 -0.46
N CYS A 78 3.77 7.59 -0.30
CA CYS A 78 3.62 8.86 -1.01
C CYS A 78 4.66 9.09 -2.12
N GLY A 79 5.73 8.28 -2.17
CA GLY A 79 6.79 8.39 -3.16
C GLY A 79 7.81 9.51 -2.90
N LEU A 80 7.73 10.22 -1.76
CA LEU A 80 8.68 11.28 -1.42
C LEU A 80 10.05 10.71 -1.03
N GLU A 81 11.12 11.35 -1.49
CA GLU A 81 12.49 11.04 -1.09
C GLU A 81 12.86 11.76 0.23
N HIS A 82 13.63 11.08 1.07
CA HIS A 82 14.00 11.50 2.41
C HIS A 82 15.52 11.42 2.63
N PRO A 83 16.05 12.07 3.67
CA PRO A 83 17.49 12.04 3.96
C PRO A 83 18.01 10.67 4.43
N SER A 84 17.12 9.77 4.86
CA SER A 84 17.49 8.45 5.34
C SER A 84 16.34 7.46 5.19
N HIS A 85 16.68 6.17 5.15
CA HIS A 85 15.69 5.09 5.18
C HIS A 85 14.76 5.17 6.41
N LYS A 86 15.30 5.55 7.58
CA LYS A 86 14.51 5.77 8.80
C LYS A 86 13.45 6.86 8.58
N ALA A 87 13.84 8.01 8.03
CA ALA A 87 12.93 9.11 7.77
C ALA A 87 11.86 8.74 6.70
N ALA A 88 12.23 7.93 5.71
CA ALA A 88 11.29 7.39 4.74
C ALA A 88 10.25 6.45 5.37
N ILE A 89 10.67 5.57 6.29
CA ILE A 89 9.75 4.71 7.05
C ILE A 89 8.82 5.54 7.93
N GLU A 90 9.36 6.49 8.69
CA GLU A 90 8.59 7.36 9.59
C GLU A 90 7.51 8.13 8.82
N CYS A 91 7.83 8.68 7.64
CA CYS A 91 6.86 9.32 6.76
C CYS A 91 5.72 8.36 6.35
N CYS A 92 6.04 7.10 6.06
CA CYS A 92 5.02 6.12 5.70
C CYS A 92 4.15 5.67 6.87
N MET A 93 4.63 5.84 8.11
CA MET A 93 3.87 5.53 9.32
C MET A 93 2.96 6.68 9.77
N ASP A 94 3.31 7.91 9.38
CA ASP A 94 2.64 9.14 9.83
C ASP A 94 1.95 9.89 8.68
N ILE A 95 1.31 9.14 7.78
CA ILE A 95 0.53 9.73 6.69
C ILE A 95 -0.77 10.28 7.27
N GLU A 96 -0.68 11.49 7.81
CA GLU A 96 -1.81 12.37 8.09
C GLU A 96 -1.99 13.28 6.87
N MET A 97 -3.17 13.26 6.26
CA MET A 97 -3.54 14.14 5.15
C MET A 97 -4.75 14.99 5.51
#